data_AF-A0A2N6P2M9-F1
#
_entry.id   AF-A0A2N6P2M9-F1
#
_cell.length_a   1.000
_cell.length_b   1.000
_cell.length_c   1.000
_cell.angle_alpha   90.00
_cell.angle_beta   90.00
_cell.angle_gamma   90.00
#
_symmetry.space_group_name_H-M   'P 1'
#
loop_
_entity.id
_entity.type
_entity.pdbx_description
1 polymer ?
#
loop_
_entity_poly.entity_id
_entity_poly.type
_entity_poly.pdbx_seq_one_letter_code
_entity_poly.pdbx_strand_id
1 'polypeptide(L)'
;MASAVTDLETGLQAMLNLKPPGVSGSRITSLTSLCVTNIQSESVLIQKIYTHFKKTPGTHKLGVLYVVDSVTRKWLEQAKAQGQPINSSAPDGTYAAGVHRVTELMPVLMNDISQSAPEDQKSSDVLVVASATAPCNVNPSQ
;
A
#
# COMPACT_ATOMS: atom_id res chain seq x y z
N MET A 1 1.72 -15.61 14.11
CA MET A 1 1.11 -14.76 13.06
C MET A 1 0.57 -13.41 13.59
N ALA A 2 0.11 -13.28 14.85
CA ALA A 2 -0.36 -11.99 15.40
C ALA A 2 0.72 -10.90 15.52
N SER A 3 2.00 -11.28 15.58
CA SER A 3 3.11 -10.35 15.81
C SER A 3 3.30 -9.34 14.68
N ALA A 4 3.18 -9.75 13.41
CA ALA A 4 3.42 -8.88 12.27
C ALA A 4 2.39 -7.74 12.16
N VAL A 5 1.12 -8.04 12.40
CA VAL A 5 0.05 -7.02 12.41
C VAL A 5 0.27 -6.03 13.54
N THR A 6 0.66 -6.51 14.72
CA THR A 6 0.95 -5.67 15.89
C THR A 6 2.13 -4.74 15.63
N ASP A 7 3.19 -5.25 15.01
CA ASP A 7 4.39 -4.48 14.66
C ASP A 7 4.07 -3.41 13.59
N LEU A 8 3.25 -3.77 12.60
CA LEU A 8 2.75 -2.84 11.58
C LEU A 8 1.95 -1.70 12.21
N GLU A 9 0.98 -2.02 13.08
CA GLU A 9 0.18 -1.00 13.77
C GLU A 9 1.04 -0.12 14.67
N THR A 10 2.02 -0.69 15.36
CA THR A 10 2.98 0.06 16.17
C THR A 10 3.81 1.02 15.29
N GLY A 11 4.25 0.57 14.12
CA GLY A 11 4.99 1.39 13.16
C GLY A 11 4.15 2.53 12.56
N LEU A 12 2.88 2.26 12.23
CA LEU A 12 1.90 3.25 11.78
C LEU A 12 1.59 4.28 12.87
N GLN A 13 1.35 3.83 14.10
CA GLN A 13 1.12 4.70 15.24
C GLN A 13 2.33 5.60 15.51
N ALA A 14 3.54 5.05 15.39
CA ALA A 14 4.77 5.82 15.54
C ALA A 14 4.96 6.90 14.46
N MET A 15 4.37 6.74 13.27
CA MET A 15 4.36 7.77 12.23
C MET A 15 3.46 8.96 12.58
N LEU A 16 2.34 8.71 13.26
CA LEU A 16 1.48 9.80 13.76
C LEU A 16 2.18 10.69 14.78
N ASN A 17 3.21 10.17 15.44
CA ASN A 17 3.98 10.89 16.45
C ASN A 17 5.16 11.68 15.86
N LEU A 18 5.41 11.57 14.54
CA LEU A 18 6.45 12.33 13.83
C LEU A 18 5.85 13.62 13.25
N LYS A 19 6.69 14.65 13.06
CA LYS A 19 6.26 15.91 12.43
C LYS A 19 5.78 15.66 10.99
N PRO A 20 4.70 16.32 10.52
CA PRO A 20 4.18 16.16 9.16
C PRO A 20 5.30 16.37 8.13
N PRO A 21 5.44 15.50 7.11
CA PRO A 21 4.51 14.44 6.65
C PRO A 21 4.50 13.13 7.48
N GLY A 22 5.14 13.11 8.65
CA GLY A 22 4.99 12.06 9.66
C GLY A 22 5.69 10.75 9.31
N VAL A 23 6.51 10.74 8.26
CA VAL A 23 7.09 9.51 7.72
C VAL A 23 8.60 9.67 7.50
N SER A 24 9.35 8.63 7.84
CA SER A 24 10.80 8.55 7.55
C SER A 24 11.04 7.40 6.57
N GLY A 25 11.87 7.61 5.55
CA GLY A 25 12.20 6.59 4.55
C GLY A 25 12.62 5.26 5.16
N SER A 26 13.43 5.28 6.22
CA SER A 26 13.83 4.08 6.97
C SER A 26 12.65 3.29 7.55
N ARG A 27 11.61 4.00 8.03
CA ARG A 27 10.39 3.38 8.58
C ARG A 27 9.53 2.80 7.46
N ILE A 28 9.40 3.51 6.33
CA ILE A 28 8.72 3.00 5.12
C ILE A 28 9.35 1.68 4.70
N THR A 29 10.69 1.65 4.55
CA THR A 29 11.42 0.44 4.14
C THR A 29 11.23 -0.70 5.14
N SER A 30 11.28 -0.41 6.45
CA SER A 30 11.10 -1.43 7.49
C SER A 30 9.71 -2.06 7.45
N LEU A 31 8.66 -1.23 7.36
CA LEU A 31 7.27 -1.72 7.28
C LEU A 31 7.00 -2.41 5.95
N THR A 32 7.59 -1.91 4.87
CA THR A 32 7.53 -2.53 3.56
C THR A 32 8.11 -3.95 3.62
N SER A 33 9.30 -4.09 4.17
CA SER A 33 9.93 -5.40 4.36
C SER A 33 9.06 -6.31 5.23
N LEU A 34 8.46 -5.77 6.29
CA LEU A 34 7.57 -6.55 7.16
C LEU A 34 6.35 -7.08 6.40
N CYS A 35 5.70 -6.25 5.57
CA CYS A 35 4.59 -6.68 4.72
C CYS A 35 5.00 -7.70 3.65
N VAL A 36 6.19 -7.54 3.06
CA VAL A 36 6.74 -8.48 2.07
C VAL A 36 7.03 -9.83 2.71
N THR A 37 7.67 -9.86 3.88
CA THR A 37 7.99 -11.10 4.60
C THR A 37 6.74 -11.81 5.14
N ASN A 38 5.68 -11.06 5.45
CA ASN A 38 4.44 -11.59 6.02
C ASN A 38 3.28 -11.61 5.00
N ILE A 39 3.60 -11.91 3.73
CA ILE A 39 2.61 -11.92 2.64
C ILE A 39 1.43 -12.88 2.90
N GLN A 40 1.61 -13.95 3.67
CA GLN A 40 0.53 -14.86 4.09
C GLN A 40 -0.59 -14.17 4.88
N SER A 41 -0.35 -12.98 5.41
CA SER A 41 -1.33 -12.17 6.14
C SER A 41 -1.55 -10.81 5.47
N GLU A 42 -1.22 -10.67 4.19
CA GLU A 42 -1.41 -9.45 3.39
C GLU A 42 -2.82 -8.88 3.53
N SER A 43 -3.83 -9.75 3.51
CA SER A 43 -5.24 -9.41 3.68
C SER A 43 -5.48 -8.58 4.94
N VAL A 44 -4.93 -9.04 6.06
CA VAL A 44 -5.11 -8.43 7.39
C VAL A 44 -4.23 -7.20 7.53
N LEU A 45 -3.01 -7.23 7.02
CA LEU A 45 -2.06 -6.12 7.04
C LEU A 45 -2.62 -4.92 6.26
N ILE A 46 -3.07 -5.16 5.03
CA ILE A 46 -3.76 -4.18 4.17
C ILE A 46 -4.97 -3.63 4.93
N GLN A 47 -5.89 -4.48 5.37
CA GLN A 47 -7.07 -4.05 6.13
C GLN A 47 -6.74 -3.11 7.30
N LYS A 48 -5.68 -3.39 8.07
CA LYS A 48 -5.22 -2.55 9.18
C LYS A 48 -4.65 -1.22 8.71
N ILE A 49 -3.78 -1.22 7.70
CA ILE A 49 -3.24 0.01 7.11
C ILE A 49 -4.39 0.91 6.64
N TYR A 50 -5.37 0.35 5.93
CA TYR A 50 -6.51 1.10 5.40
C TYR A 50 -7.41 1.63 6.51
N THR A 51 -7.70 0.82 7.52
CA THR A 51 -8.52 1.26 8.68
C THR A 51 -7.83 2.40 9.43
N HIS A 52 -6.51 2.29 9.61
CA HIS A 52 -5.70 3.33 10.24
C HIS A 52 -5.68 4.59 9.38
N PHE A 53 -5.40 4.46 8.07
CA PHE A 53 -5.42 5.55 7.09
C PHE A 53 -6.70 6.38 7.16
N LYS A 54 -7.87 5.72 7.18
CA LYS A 54 -9.17 6.41 7.25
C LYS A 54 -9.37 7.19 8.55
N LYS A 55 -8.79 6.72 9.66
CA LYS A 55 -8.85 7.38 10.98
C LYS A 55 -7.82 8.50 11.14
N THR A 56 -6.74 8.44 10.38
CA THR A 56 -5.64 9.41 10.42
C THR A 56 -6.07 10.75 9.79
N PRO A 57 -5.71 11.91 10.36
CA PRO A 57 -6.00 13.21 9.75
C PRO A 57 -5.24 13.43 8.43
N GLY A 58 -5.80 14.24 7.51
CA GLY A 58 -5.27 14.47 6.16
C GLY A 58 -3.77 14.83 6.09
N THR A 59 -3.24 15.51 7.12
CA THR A 59 -1.83 15.89 7.25
C THR A 59 -0.85 14.71 7.31
N HIS A 60 -1.32 13.53 7.75
CA HIS A 60 -0.51 12.31 7.88
C HIS A 60 -0.95 11.20 6.90
N LYS A 61 -2.03 11.43 6.13
CA LYS A 61 -2.51 10.47 5.11
C LYS A 61 -1.46 10.25 4.01
N LEU A 62 -0.77 11.31 3.57
CA LEU A 62 0.33 11.17 2.60
C LEU A 62 1.40 10.17 3.08
N GLY A 63 1.81 10.25 4.35
CA GLY A 63 2.83 9.37 4.92
C GLY A 63 2.45 7.88 4.83
N VAL A 64 1.19 7.56 5.13
CA VAL A 64 0.68 6.19 5.02
C VAL A 64 0.54 5.76 3.55
N LEU A 65 0.16 6.67 2.65
CA LEU A 65 0.10 6.39 1.21
C LEU A 65 1.47 5.99 0.65
N TYR A 66 2.56 6.65 1.08
CA TYR A 66 3.93 6.27 0.69
C TYR A 66 4.30 4.84 1.11
N VAL A 67 3.80 4.39 2.26
CA VAL A 67 4.01 3.01 2.73
C VAL A 67 3.27 2.02 1.84
N VAL A 68 2.00 2.29 1.53
CA VAL A 68 1.19 1.45 0.63
C VAL A 68 1.82 1.39 -0.76
N ASP A 69 2.27 2.51 -1.32
CA ASP A 69 2.97 2.56 -2.61
C ASP A 69 4.25 1.70 -2.58
N SER A 70 5.11 1.87 -1.57
CA SER A 70 6.34 1.09 -1.43
C SER A 70 6.10 -0.41 -1.29
N VAL A 71 5.10 -0.81 -0.47
CA VAL A 71 4.68 -2.21 -0.31
C VAL A 71 4.23 -2.78 -1.65
N THR A 72 3.37 -2.05 -2.37
CA THR A 72 2.82 -2.49 -3.65
C THR A 72 3.89 -2.65 -4.70
N ARG A 73 4.85 -1.72 -4.80
CA ARG A 73 6.01 -1.83 -5.69
C ARG A 73 6.81 -3.09 -5.38
N LYS A 74 7.10 -3.37 -4.10
CA LYS A 74 7.86 -4.56 -3.72
C LYS A 74 7.11 -5.85 -3.99
N TRP A 75 5.81 -5.90 -3.75
CA TRP A 75 4.99 -7.05 -4.11
C TRP A 75 4.91 -7.24 -5.63
N LEU A 76 4.79 -6.18 -6.41
CA LEU A 76 4.81 -6.25 -7.87
C LEU A 76 6.14 -6.80 -8.39
N GLU A 77 7.27 -6.30 -7.87
CA GLU A 77 8.61 -6.81 -8.20
C GLU A 77 8.73 -8.31 -7.87
N GLN A 78 8.29 -8.73 -6.68
CA GLN A 78 8.33 -10.13 -6.24
C GLN A 78 7.39 -11.04 -7.03
N ALA A 79 6.18 -10.57 -7.35
CA ALA A 79 5.21 -11.29 -8.17
C ALA A 79 5.78 -11.48 -9.57
N LYS A 80 6.34 -10.44 -10.18
CA LYS A 80 6.98 -10.51 -11.50
C LYS A 80 8.20 -11.44 -11.50
N ALA A 81 9.03 -11.36 -10.47
CA ALA A 81 10.19 -12.26 -10.31
C ALA A 81 9.78 -13.73 -10.19
N GLN A 82 8.63 -14.01 -9.57
CA GLN A 82 8.07 -15.36 -9.44
C GLN A 82 7.13 -15.76 -10.59
N GLY A 83 6.90 -14.88 -11.56
CA GLY A 83 5.94 -15.13 -12.65
C GLY A 83 4.49 -15.27 -12.20
N GLN A 84 4.11 -14.69 -11.05
CA GLN A 84 2.75 -14.76 -10.54
C GLN A 84 1.82 -13.79 -11.30
N PRO A 85 0.69 -14.28 -11.85
CA PRO A 85 -0.26 -13.41 -12.53
C PRO A 85 -1.03 -12.56 -11.52
N ILE A 86 -0.99 -11.23 -11.68
CA ILE A 86 -1.72 -10.27 -10.85
C ILE A 86 -3.16 -10.18 -11.35
N ASN A 87 -3.99 -11.09 -10.87
CA ASN A 87 -5.41 -11.16 -11.21
C ASN A 87 -6.23 -11.58 -9.99
N SER A 88 -7.55 -11.53 -10.11
CA SER A 88 -8.47 -11.92 -9.04
C SER A 88 -8.44 -13.42 -8.71
N SER A 89 -7.78 -14.23 -9.54
CA SER A 89 -7.55 -15.66 -9.30
C SER A 89 -6.25 -15.93 -8.53
N ALA A 90 -5.44 -14.91 -8.22
CA ALA A 90 -4.25 -15.08 -7.43
C ALA A 90 -4.64 -15.55 -6.01
N PRO A 91 -4.05 -16.66 -5.51
CA PRO A 91 -4.41 -17.17 -4.20
C PRO A 91 -4.00 -16.20 -3.10
N ASP A 92 -4.85 -16.07 -2.08
CA ASP A 92 -4.55 -15.28 -0.88
C ASP A 92 -3.22 -15.73 -0.27
N GLY A 93 -2.48 -14.77 0.26
CA GLY A 93 -1.14 -15.01 0.78
C GLY A 93 -0.03 -14.93 -0.28
N THR A 94 -0.34 -14.49 -1.51
CA THR A 94 0.65 -14.26 -2.57
C THR A 94 0.86 -12.78 -2.87
N TYR A 95 2.03 -12.46 -3.45
CA TYR A 95 2.37 -11.10 -3.85
C TYR A 95 1.38 -10.54 -4.88
N ALA A 96 0.97 -11.38 -5.83
CA ALA A 96 -0.02 -11.04 -6.84
C ALA A 96 -1.39 -10.70 -6.23
N ALA A 97 -1.88 -11.50 -5.28
CA ALA A 97 -3.14 -11.22 -4.58
C ALA A 97 -3.07 -9.91 -3.77
N GLY A 98 -1.93 -9.67 -3.12
CA GLY A 98 -1.66 -8.43 -2.40
C GLY A 98 -1.74 -7.19 -3.30
N VAL A 99 -1.07 -7.21 -4.46
CA VAL A 99 -1.11 -6.09 -5.42
C VAL A 99 -2.53 -5.89 -5.94
N HIS A 100 -3.22 -6.97 -6.33
CA HIS A 100 -4.60 -6.89 -6.82
C HIS A 100 -5.53 -6.24 -5.77
N ARG A 101 -5.42 -6.63 -4.49
CA ARG A 101 -6.16 -6.01 -3.38
C ARG A 101 -5.90 -4.52 -3.23
N VAL A 102 -4.64 -4.08 -3.32
CA VAL A 102 -4.33 -2.65 -3.25
C VAL A 102 -5.01 -1.90 -4.39
N THR A 103 -4.95 -2.45 -5.61
CA THR A 103 -5.59 -1.87 -6.80
C THR A 103 -7.09 -1.67 -6.61
N GLU A 104 -7.79 -2.65 -6.02
CA GLU A 104 -9.23 -2.53 -5.75
C GLU A 104 -9.56 -1.44 -4.72
N LEU A 105 -8.61 -1.17 -3.82
CA LEU A 105 -8.78 -0.20 -2.76
C LEU A 105 -8.27 1.21 -3.11
N MET A 106 -7.53 1.37 -4.22
CA MET A 106 -7.12 2.67 -4.77
C MET A 106 -8.27 3.69 -4.92
N PRO A 107 -9.43 3.35 -5.53
CA PRO A 107 -10.53 4.31 -5.66
C PRO A 107 -11.05 4.80 -4.31
N VAL A 108 -11.02 3.94 -3.29
CA VAL A 108 -11.41 4.30 -1.92
C VAL A 108 -10.39 5.29 -1.33
N LEU A 109 -9.09 5.07 -1.51
CA LEU A 109 -8.04 6.00 -1.05
C LEU A 109 -8.16 7.34 -1.75
N MET A 110 -8.33 7.35 -3.07
CA MET A 110 -8.45 8.59 -3.84
C MET A 110 -9.69 9.39 -3.42
N ASN A 111 -10.82 8.74 -3.16
CA ASN A 111 -12.01 9.40 -2.63
C ASN A 111 -11.74 10.01 -1.25
N ASP A 112 -11.11 9.24 -0.36
CA ASP A 112 -10.83 9.64 1.02
C ASP A 112 -9.81 10.81 1.10
N ILE A 113 -8.77 10.80 0.26
CA ILE A 113 -7.85 11.94 0.06
C ILE A 113 -8.61 13.13 -0.54
N SER A 114 -9.44 12.92 -1.55
CA SER A 114 -10.22 14.01 -2.15
C SER A 114 -11.17 14.69 -1.17
N GLN A 115 -11.68 13.95 -0.17
CA GLN A 115 -12.51 14.51 0.90
C GLN A 115 -11.70 15.12 2.06
N SER A 116 -10.48 14.64 2.30
CA SER A 116 -9.69 15.02 3.48
C SER A 116 -8.56 16.01 3.19
N ALA A 117 -8.13 16.13 1.94
CA ALA A 117 -7.03 16.99 1.53
C ALA A 117 -7.57 18.35 1.03
N PRO A 118 -7.05 19.49 1.53
CA PRO A 118 -7.33 20.79 0.94
C PRO A 118 -6.76 20.85 -0.50
N GLU A 119 -7.43 21.59 -1.37
CA GLU A 119 -7.22 21.60 -2.85
C GLU A 119 -5.76 21.81 -3.30
N ASP A 120 -4.92 22.37 -2.43
CA ASP A 120 -3.49 22.66 -2.67
C ASP A 120 -2.59 21.41 -2.79
N GLN A 121 -2.98 20.25 -2.22
CA GLN A 121 -2.23 18.99 -2.34
C GLN A 121 -2.70 18.09 -3.50
N LYS A 122 -3.69 18.53 -4.28
CA LYS A 122 -4.33 17.72 -5.33
C LYS A 122 -3.50 17.63 -6.62
N SER A 123 -2.49 18.47 -6.73
CA SER A 123 -1.73 18.69 -7.96
C SER A 123 -0.45 17.83 -7.97
N SER A 124 -0.46 16.78 -8.78
CA SER A 124 0.72 16.13 -9.40
C SER A 124 1.26 14.79 -8.86
N ASP A 125 1.08 14.40 -7.59
CA ASP A 125 1.75 13.15 -7.09
C ASP A 125 0.86 11.88 -7.15
N VAL A 126 -0.44 12.02 -6.88
CA VAL A 126 -1.41 10.89 -6.86
C VAL A 126 -1.53 10.18 -8.22
N LEU A 127 -1.25 10.89 -9.32
CA LEU A 127 -1.30 10.32 -10.67
C LEU A 127 -0.16 9.32 -10.94
N VAL A 128 0.99 9.46 -10.27
CA VAL A 128 2.17 8.59 -10.50
C VAL A 128 1.94 7.20 -9.91
N VAL A 129 1.32 7.11 -8.73
CA VAL A 129 0.96 5.83 -8.10
C VAL A 129 -0.04 5.06 -8.98
N ALA A 130 -1.04 5.75 -9.53
CA ALA A 130 -2.02 5.14 -10.43
C ALA A 130 -1.45 4.70 -11.78
N SER A 131 -0.41 5.39 -12.28
CA SER A 131 0.24 5.05 -13.55
C SER A 131 1.10 3.78 -13.46
N ALA A 132 1.67 3.47 -12.29
CA ALA A 132 2.50 2.28 -12.07
C ALA A 132 1.68 0.99 -11.87
N THR A 133 0.40 1.12 -11.52
CA THR A 133 -0.57 0.00 -11.43
C THR A 133 -1.36 -0.19 -12.73
N ALA A 134 -0.92 0.42 -13.84
CA ALA A 134 -1.40 0.03 -15.16
C ALA A 134 -0.95 -1.42 -15.43
N PRO A 135 -1.85 -2.31 -15.86
CA PRO A 135 -1.59 -3.73 -15.93
C PRO A 135 -0.40 -3.97 -16.86
N CYS A 136 0.63 -4.64 -16.36
CA CYS A 136 1.49 -5.42 -17.23
C CYS A 136 0.57 -6.37 -18.00
N ASN A 137 0.27 -5.96 -19.23
CA ASN A 137 -0.37 -6.75 -20.27
C ASN A 137 0.42 -8.05 -20.39
N VAL A 138 -0.09 -9.08 -19.72
CA VAL A 138 0.28 -10.45 -19.93
C VAL A 138 -0.14 -10.78 -21.36
N ASN A 139 0.86 -10.87 -22.25
CA ASN A 139 0.86 -11.55 -23.55
C ASN A 139 -0.45 -11.56 -24.35
N PRO A 140 -0.51 -10.96 -25.56
CA PRO A 140 -1.21 -11.63 -26.64
C PRO A 140 -0.34 -12.81 -27.09
N SER A 141 -0.58 -13.99 -26.52
CA SER A 141 -0.27 -15.22 -27.24
C SER A 141 -1.16 -15.25 -28.48
N GLN A 142 -0.60 -14.91 -29.64
CA GLN A 142 -0.98 -15.45 -30.94
C GLN A 142 0.13 -15.20 -31.97
#